data_AF-A0A2E8VMT3-F1
#
_entry.id   AF-A0A2E8VMT3-F1
#
_cell.length_a   1.000
_cell.length_b   1.000
_cell.length_c   1.000
_cell.angle_alpha   90.00
_cell.angle_beta   90.00
_cell.angle_gamma   90.00
#
_symmetry.space_group_name_H-M   'P 1'
#
loop_
_entity.id
_entity.type
_entity.pdbx_description
1 polymer ?
#
loop_
_entity_poly.entity_id
_entity_poly.type
_entity_poly.pdbx_seq_one_letter_code
_entity_poly.pdbx_strand_id
1 'polypeptide(L)'
;MYSERPTFFVFYEDHFYSASADSYERFGARPPDPTAFTDRPPAFVYAKTPDDPIEEANQRRVLYQTGMPFWANSPSYVALQDEGMEKVFSAGTGEFELTRRDIDGNLGPWLARNGGSFDDYVFVPIHSRYRDAFIGIRKADGAFIDIVEIPPPM
;
A
#
# COMPACT_ATOMS: atom_id res chain seq x y z
N MET A 1 -4.34 2.55 -23.53
CA MET A 1 -4.08 1.87 -22.24
C MET A 1 -5.09 2.44 -21.26
N TYR A 2 -6.18 1.72 -20.98
CA TYR A 2 -7.14 2.15 -19.96
C TYR A 2 -6.54 1.79 -18.61
N SER A 3 -5.85 2.74 -17.98
CA SER A 3 -5.39 2.59 -16.61
C SER A 3 -6.63 2.75 -15.73
N GLU A 4 -7.24 1.63 -15.30
CA GLU A 4 -8.33 1.69 -14.32
C GLU A 4 -7.85 2.43 -13.07
N ARG A 5 -8.74 3.25 -12.50
CA ARG A 5 -8.45 3.91 -11.22
C ARG A 5 -8.38 2.84 -10.12
N PRO A 6 -7.38 2.90 -9.24
CA PRO A 6 -7.32 1.97 -8.12
C PRO A 6 -8.58 2.10 -7.27
N THR A 7 -9.14 0.95 -6.89
CA THR A 7 -10.23 0.85 -5.93
C THR A 7 -9.71 0.60 -4.53
N PHE A 8 -8.55 -0.05 -4.41
CA PHE A 8 -7.88 -0.35 -3.14
C PHE A 8 -6.39 -0.05 -3.20
N PHE A 9 -5.87 0.44 -2.09
CA PHE A 9 -4.47 0.32 -1.71
C PHE A 9 -4.38 -0.69 -0.56
N VAL A 10 -3.73 -1.83 -0.83
CA VAL A 10 -3.63 -2.94 0.11
C VAL A 10 -2.23 -2.97 0.69
N PHE A 11 -2.07 -2.70 1.97
CA PHE A 11 -0.80 -2.86 2.67
C PHE A 11 -0.54 -4.34 2.96
N TYR A 12 0.61 -4.84 2.52
CA TYR A 12 1.05 -6.22 2.74
C TYR A 12 2.57 -6.32 2.51
N GLU A 13 3.29 -7.05 3.36
CA GLU A 13 4.77 -7.20 3.29
C GLU A 13 5.50 -5.86 3.09
N ASP A 14 5.20 -4.88 3.95
CA ASP A 14 5.86 -3.55 4.02
C ASP A 14 5.66 -2.63 2.80
N HIS A 15 4.75 -2.97 1.88
CA HIS A 15 4.48 -2.19 0.67
C HIS A 15 2.96 -2.09 0.43
N PHE A 16 2.54 -1.10 -0.36
CA PHE A 16 1.16 -0.98 -0.83
C PHE A 16 0.97 -1.58 -2.22
N TYR A 17 -0.01 -2.45 -2.39
CA TYR A 17 -0.47 -2.92 -3.71
C TYR A 17 -1.63 -2.05 -4.19
N SER A 18 -1.51 -1.52 -5.41
CA SER A 18 -2.63 -0.84 -6.09
C SER A 18 -3.50 -1.88 -6.77
N ALA A 19 -4.75 -2.03 -6.34
CA ALA A 19 -5.69 -3.00 -6.89
C ALA A 19 -6.93 -2.31 -7.49
N SER A 20 -7.25 -2.67 -8.72
CA SER A 20 -8.50 -2.36 -9.42
C SER A 20 -9.42 -3.58 -9.48
N ALA A 21 -10.64 -3.43 -10.00
CA ALA A 21 -11.55 -4.55 -10.22
C ALA A 21 -10.90 -5.66 -11.07
N ASP A 22 -10.26 -5.29 -12.19
CA ASP A 22 -9.51 -6.21 -13.05
C ASP A 22 -8.42 -6.99 -12.30
N SER A 23 -7.83 -6.37 -11.27
CA SER A 23 -6.75 -7.01 -10.50
C SER A 23 -7.26 -8.23 -9.75
N TYR A 24 -8.48 -8.19 -9.20
CA TYR A 24 -9.11 -9.33 -8.52
C TYR A 24 -9.61 -10.38 -9.52
N GLU A 25 -10.21 -9.94 -10.62
CA GLU A 25 -10.74 -10.84 -11.66
C GLU A 25 -9.65 -11.73 -12.27
N ARG A 26 -8.42 -11.19 -12.43
CA ARG A 26 -7.24 -11.96 -12.87
C ARG A 26 -6.92 -13.16 -12.00
N PHE A 27 -7.28 -13.12 -10.71
CA PHE A 27 -7.09 -14.22 -9.76
C PHE A 27 -8.39 -15.00 -9.49
N GLY A 28 -9.43 -14.80 -10.30
CA GLY A 28 -10.73 -15.44 -10.10
C GLY A 28 -11.46 -14.99 -8.83
N ALA A 29 -11.06 -13.85 -8.25
CA ALA A 29 -11.70 -13.27 -7.08
C ALA A 29 -12.72 -12.21 -7.49
N ARG A 30 -13.81 -12.12 -6.72
CA ARG A 30 -14.73 -10.98 -6.83
C ARG A 30 -14.11 -9.78 -6.11
N PRO A 31 -14.03 -8.59 -6.73
CA PRO A 31 -13.56 -7.40 -6.05
C PRO A 31 -14.44 -7.10 -4.83
N PRO A 32 -13.84 -6.83 -3.66
CA PRO A 32 -14.60 -6.40 -2.48
C PRO A 32 -15.22 -5.02 -2.70
N ASP A 33 -16.27 -4.72 -1.95
CA ASP A 33 -16.90 -3.40 -1.96
C ASP A 33 -16.04 -2.40 -1.16
N PRO A 34 -15.46 -1.35 -1.79
CA PRO A 34 -14.63 -0.38 -1.08
C PRO A 34 -15.42 0.41 -0.04
N THR A 35 -16.74 0.54 -0.19
CA THR A 35 -17.58 1.28 0.76
C THR A 35 -17.69 0.61 2.13
N ALA A 36 -17.30 -0.67 2.23
CA ALA A 36 -17.18 -1.37 3.51
C ALA A 36 -15.98 -0.88 4.35
N PHE A 37 -15.03 -0.14 3.75
CA PHE A 37 -13.78 0.28 4.39
C PHE A 37 -13.57 1.80 4.38
N THR A 38 -14.23 2.53 3.48
CA THR A 38 -14.10 3.98 3.35
C THR A 38 -15.36 4.60 2.75
N ASP A 39 -15.68 5.84 3.14
CA ASP A 39 -16.71 6.63 2.47
C ASP A 39 -16.25 7.20 1.12
N ARG A 40 -14.92 7.19 0.86
CA ARG A 40 -14.32 7.78 -0.34
C ARG A 40 -13.24 6.87 -0.91
N PRO A 41 -13.38 6.37 -2.15
CA PRO A 41 -12.36 5.55 -2.78
C PRO A 41 -11.11 6.38 -3.15
N PRO A 42 -9.92 5.75 -3.25
CA PRO A 42 -9.68 4.33 -3.00
C PRO A 42 -9.71 3.97 -1.50
N ALA A 43 -10.10 2.73 -1.21
CA ALA A 43 -10.05 2.18 0.14
C ALA A 43 -8.61 1.80 0.52
N PHE A 44 -8.21 2.11 1.75
CA PHE A 44 -6.92 1.70 2.30
C PHE A 44 -7.15 0.58 3.30
N VAL A 45 -6.56 -0.59 3.02
CA VAL A 45 -6.77 -1.80 3.81
C VAL A 45 -5.43 -2.47 4.13
N TYR A 46 -5.41 -3.25 5.19
CA TYR A 46 -4.32 -4.15 5.52
C TYR A 46 -4.76 -5.59 5.25
N ALA A 47 -3.97 -6.34 4.46
CA ALA A 47 -4.19 -7.77 4.30
C ALA A 47 -3.58 -8.51 5.49
N LYS A 48 -4.41 -8.76 6.51
CA LYS A 48 -3.97 -9.34 7.78
C LYS A 48 -3.67 -10.82 7.63
N THR A 49 -2.44 -11.21 7.93
CA THR A 49 -2.06 -12.62 8.10
C THR A 49 -2.58 -13.12 9.44
N PRO A 50 -3.00 -14.40 9.54
CA PRO A 50 -3.33 -15.03 10.82
C PRO A 50 -2.17 -14.90 11.82
N ASP A 51 -2.50 -14.74 13.10
CA ASP A 51 -1.50 -14.64 14.17
C ASP A 51 -0.89 -16.02 14.52
N ASP A 52 -1.63 -17.11 14.28
CA ASP A 52 -1.14 -18.49 14.42
C ASP A 52 -0.31 -18.89 13.18
N PRO A 53 0.98 -19.26 13.35
CA PRO A 53 1.83 -19.66 12.23
C PRO A 53 1.35 -20.86 11.42
N ILE A 54 0.61 -21.79 12.05
CA ILE A 54 0.03 -22.96 11.38
C ILE A 54 -1.14 -22.51 10.51
N GLU A 55 -2.00 -21.63 11.01
CA GLU A 55 -3.11 -21.07 10.23
C GLU A 55 -2.59 -20.23 9.06
N GLU A 56 -1.56 -19.40 9.29
CA GLU A 56 -0.91 -18.63 8.24
C GLU A 56 -0.35 -19.55 7.14
N ALA A 57 0.40 -20.59 7.52
CA ALA A 57 0.99 -21.53 6.57
C ALA A 57 -0.10 -22.27 5.77
N ASN A 58 -1.19 -22.67 6.43
CA ASN A 58 -2.33 -23.30 5.76
C ASN A 58 -3.00 -22.35 4.77
N GLN A 59 -3.20 -21.09 5.14
CA GLN A 59 -3.79 -20.09 4.24
C GLN A 59 -2.87 -19.82 3.05
N ARG A 60 -1.57 -19.64 3.27
CA ARG A 60 -0.57 -19.47 2.19
C ARG A 60 -0.57 -20.67 1.24
N ARG A 61 -0.66 -21.89 1.75
CA ARG A 61 -0.77 -23.10 0.94
C ARG A 61 -2.01 -23.10 0.06
N VAL A 62 -3.18 -22.75 0.61
CA VAL A 62 -4.44 -22.67 -0.16
C VAL A 62 -4.31 -21.63 -1.26
N LEU A 63 -3.85 -20.42 -0.92
CA LEU A 63 -3.67 -19.33 -1.87
C LEU A 63 -2.70 -19.71 -3.00
N TYR A 64 -1.57 -20.35 -2.67
CA TYR A 64 -0.62 -20.88 -3.64
C TYR A 64 -1.25 -21.90 -4.60
N GLN A 65 -2.06 -22.83 -4.08
CA GLN A 65 -2.76 -23.82 -4.91
C GLN A 65 -3.76 -23.18 -5.88
N THR A 66 -4.35 -22.05 -5.50
CA THR A 66 -5.28 -21.27 -6.34
C THR A 66 -4.59 -20.25 -7.24
N GLY A 67 -3.27 -20.05 -7.11
CA GLY A 67 -2.52 -19.02 -7.84
C GLY A 67 -2.86 -17.58 -7.41
N MET A 68 -3.50 -17.39 -6.26
CA MET A 68 -3.89 -16.08 -5.74
C MET A 68 -2.79 -15.53 -4.82
N PRO A 69 -2.31 -14.30 -5.04
CA PRO A 69 -1.38 -13.67 -4.10
C PRO A 69 -2.13 -13.20 -2.84
N PHE A 70 -1.43 -13.17 -1.71
CA PHE A 70 -2.06 -12.84 -0.42
C PHE A 70 -2.69 -11.46 -0.39
N TRP A 71 -2.05 -10.45 -1.00
CA TRP A 71 -2.64 -9.10 -1.10
C TRP A 71 -3.98 -9.08 -1.83
N ALA A 72 -4.30 -10.06 -2.69
CA ALA A 72 -5.59 -10.14 -3.40
C ALA A 72 -6.67 -10.93 -2.62
N ASN A 73 -6.31 -11.51 -1.47
CA ASN A 73 -7.21 -12.28 -0.61
C ASN A 73 -8.12 -11.35 0.21
N SER A 74 -9.19 -10.84 -0.41
CA SER A 74 -10.10 -9.87 0.24
C SER A 74 -10.73 -10.29 1.57
N PRO A 75 -10.98 -11.59 1.88
CA PRO A 75 -11.41 -12.01 3.21
C PRO A 75 -10.41 -11.70 4.35
N SER A 76 -9.15 -11.42 4.03
CA SER A 76 -8.12 -11.03 5.02
C SER A 76 -8.08 -9.52 5.28
N TYR A 77 -8.91 -8.73 4.60
CA TYR A 77 -8.84 -7.28 4.70
C TYR A 77 -9.43 -6.77 6.00
N VAL A 78 -8.66 -5.90 6.65
CA VAL A 78 -9.10 -5.03 7.72
C VAL A 78 -8.85 -3.58 7.31
N ALA A 79 -9.64 -2.64 7.83
CA ALA A 79 -9.40 -1.23 7.54
C ALA A 79 -8.02 -0.84 8.06
N LEU A 80 -7.27 -0.06 7.27
CA LEU A 80 -5.89 0.28 7.63
C LEU A 80 -5.81 1.00 8.97
N GLN A 81 -6.78 1.88 9.24
CA GLN A 81 -6.90 2.67 10.47
C GLN A 81 -7.12 1.82 11.73
N ASP A 82 -7.71 0.64 11.60
CA ASP A 82 -8.07 -0.18 12.76
C ASP A 82 -6.88 -1.02 13.26
N GLU A 83 -6.10 -1.61 12.35
CA GLU A 83 -5.05 -2.58 12.72
C GLU A 83 -3.74 -2.43 11.93
N GLY A 84 -3.71 -1.66 10.84
CA GLY A 84 -2.58 -1.61 9.92
C GLY A 84 -1.59 -0.47 10.15
N MET A 85 -2.02 0.63 10.80
CA MET A 85 -1.24 1.87 10.88
C MET A 85 0.12 1.73 11.57
N GLU A 86 0.22 0.94 12.63
CA GLU A 86 1.51 0.71 13.32
C GLU A 86 2.53 0.02 12.41
N LYS A 87 2.06 -0.94 11.59
CA LYS A 87 2.91 -1.63 10.61
C LYS A 87 3.34 -0.69 9.49
N VAL A 88 2.44 0.17 9.03
CA VAL A 88 2.74 1.21 8.04
C VAL A 88 3.81 2.17 8.53
N PHE A 89 3.71 2.64 9.78
CA PHE A 89 4.71 3.53 10.38
C PHE A 89 6.07 2.84 10.51
N SER A 90 6.07 1.54 10.79
CA SER A 90 7.29 0.73 10.91
C SER A 90 7.93 0.39 9.55
N ALA A 91 7.13 0.31 8.48
CA ALA A 91 7.57 0.04 7.11
C ALA A 91 8.08 1.28 6.35
N GLY A 92 8.14 2.43 7.02
CA GLY A 92 8.59 3.69 6.43
C GLY A 92 10.00 3.61 5.87
N THR A 93 10.18 4.11 4.64
CA THR A 93 11.51 4.33 4.07
C THR A 93 12.17 5.51 4.78
N GLY A 94 13.41 5.34 5.24
CA GLY A 94 14.16 6.39 5.92
C GLY A 94 14.60 7.53 4.99
N GLU A 95 14.76 8.74 5.54
CA GLU A 95 15.09 9.96 4.77
C GLU A 95 16.33 9.80 3.90
N PHE A 96 17.40 9.22 4.45
CA PHE A 96 18.65 9.00 3.73
C PHE A 96 18.45 8.10 2.51
N GLU A 97 17.69 7.02 2.66
CA GLU A 97 17.43 6.10 1.56
C GLU A 97 16.57 6.76 0.49
N LEU A 98 15.51 7.46 0.90
CA LEU A 98 14.58 8.11 -0.01
C LEU A 98 15.27 9.22 -0.81
N THR A 99 16.04 10.08 -0.12
CA THR A 99 16.82 11.17 -0.74
C THR A 99 17.89 10.62 -1.69
N ARG A 100 18.54 9.51 -1.35
CA ARG A 100 19.52 8.87 -2.24
C ARG A 100 18.89 8.35 -3.53
N ARG A 101 17.63 7.90 -3.48
CA ARG A 101 16.88 7.46 -4.67
C ARG A 101 16.28 8.64 -5.45
N ASP A 102 16.01 9.75 -4.78
CA ASP A 102 15.40 10.94 -5.36
C ASP A 102 16.37 11.77 -6.22
N ILE A 103 16.86 11.17 -7.32
CA ILE A 103 17.77 11.80 -8.27
C ILE A 103 17.13 13.05 -8.90
N ASP A 104 15.81 13.02 -9.12
CA ASP A 104 15.06 14.11 -9.74
C ASP A 104 14.65 15.21 -8.74
N GLY A 105 14.83 14.97 -7.44
CA GLY A 105 14.53 15.94 -6.38
C GLY A 105 13.03 16.19 -6.17
N ASN A 106 12.18 15.18 -6.36
CA ASN A 106 10.73 15.26 -6.24
C ASN A 106 10.23 15.34 -4.78
N LEU A 107 11.02 14.89 -3.81
CA LEU A 107 10.65 14.91 -2.39
C LEU A 107 10.51 16.35 -1.85
N GLY A 108 11.42 17.25 -2.22
CA GLY A 108 11.38 18.65 -1.81
C GLY A 108 10.10 19.38 -2.23
N PRO A 109 9.74 19.38 -3.54
CA PRO A 109 8.48 19.91 -4.04
C PRO A 109 7.24 19.26 -3.41
N TRP A 110 7.29 17.96 -3.12
CA TRP A 110 6.20 17.27 -2.43
C TRP A 110 6.00 17.80 -1.00
N LEU A 111 7.08 17.96 -0.24
CA LEU A 111 7.04 18.54 1.11
C LEU A 111 6.58 20.00 1.08
N ALA A 112 7.07 20.80 0.13
CA ALA A 112 6.67 22.20 0.00
C ALA A 112 5.16 22.36 -0.32
N ARG A 113 4.60 21.45 -1.12
CA ARG A 113 3.17 21.45 -1.47
C ARG A 113 2.27 21.03 -0.28
N ASN A 114 2.71 20.04 0.48
CA ASN A 114 1.90 19.45 1.56
C ASN A 114 2.17 20.08 2.95
N GLY A 115 3.23 20.88 3.07
CA GLY A 115 3.69 21.47 4.32
C GLY A 115 4.43 20.46 5.21
N GLY A 116 5.07 20.94 6.28
CA GLY A 116 5.80 20.08 7.22
C GLY A 116 7.22 19.70 6.77
N SER A 117 7.83 18.78 7.52
CA SER A 117 9.14 18.20 7.25
C SER A 117 9.03 16.69 6.97
N PHE A 118 10.14 16.06 6.58
CA PHE A 118 10.18 14.60 6.39
C PHE A 118 9.66 13.84 7.63
N ASP A 119 9.97 14.31 8.82
CA ASP A 119 9.61 13.66 10.08
C ASP A 119 8.11 13.63 10.34
N ASP A 120 7.34 14.53 9.74
CA ASP A 120 5.88 14.58 9.87
C ASP A 120 5.19 13.45 9.08
N TYR A 121 5.93 12.79 8.18
CA TYR A 121 5.41 11.80 7.24
C TYR A 121 6.11 10.46 7.37
N VAL A 122 5.40 9.42 6.96
CA VAL A 122 5.97 8.14 6.58
C VAL A 122 5.79 7.97 5.07
N PHE A 123 6.84 7.48 4.41
CA PHE A 123 6.81 7.18 2.98
C PHE A 123 6.91 5.68 2.80
N VAL A 124 5.86 5.07 2.24
CA VAL A 124 5.79 3.62 2.02
C VAL A 124 5.70 3.34 0.53
N PRO A 125 6.56 2.45 -0.01
CA PRO A 125 6.57 2.15 -1.44
C PRO A 125 5.25 1.51 -1.91
N ILE A 126 4.84 1.89 -3.13
CA ILE A 126 3.78 1.21 -3.86
C ILE A 126 4.42 0.09 -4.69
N HIS A 127 4.01 -1.14 -4.44
CA HIS A 127 4.35 -2.30 -5.27
C HIS A 127 3.67 -2.18 -6.64
N SER A 128 4.37 -1.50 -7.55
CA SER A 128 4.06 -1.48 -8.98
C SER A 128 5.17 -2.19 -9.75
N ARG A 129 4.88 -2.59 -10.99
CA ARG A 129 5.85 -3.23 -11.89
C ARG A 129 7.15 -2.43 -12.07
N TYR A 130 7.12 -1.13 -11.78
CA TYR A 130 8.23 -0.21 -11.98
C TYR A 130 8.79 0.40 -10.68
N ARG A 131 8.19 0.15 -9.49
CA ARG A 131 8.69 0.62 -8.17
C ARG A 131 8.97 2.14 -8.08
N ASP A 132 8.18 2.95 -8.77
CA ASP A 132 8.46 4.39 -8.97
C ASP A 132 7.77 5.34 -7.98
N ALA A 133 6.98 4.84 -7.03
CA ALA A 133 6.09 5.69 -6.25
C ALA A 133 6.03 5.29 -4.78
N PHE A 134 5.92 6.29 -3.92
CA PHE A 134 5.71 6.15 -2.49
C PHE A 134 4.43 6.87 -2.10
N ILE A 135 3.68 6.25 -1.20
CA ILE A 135 2.54 6.86 -0.53
C ILE A 135 3.07 7.65 0.67
N GLY A 136 2.80 8.95 0.71
CA GLY A 136 3.06 9.80 1.86
C GLY A 136 1.86 9.78 2.82
N ILE A 137 2.10 9.37 4.06
CA ILE A 137 1.07 9.32 5.12
C ILE A 137 1.54 10.17 6.28
N ARG A 138 0.67 11.06 6.77
CA ARG A 138 0.98 11.91 7.91
C ARG A 138 0.95 11.11 9.20
N LYS A 139 2.01 11.21 10.01
CA LYS A 139 2.12 10.45 11.27
C LYS A 139 1.14 10.92 12.34
N ALA A 140 0.77 12.20 12.33
CA ALA A 140 -0.09 12.81 13.36
C ALA A 140 -1.48 12.16 13.45
N ASP A 141 -2.02 11.71 12.32
CA ASP A 141 -3.39 11.19 12.22
C ASP A 141 -3.55 10.02 11.24
N GLY A 142 -2.45 9.51 10.68
CA GLY A 142 -2.48 8.42 9.71
C GLY A 142 -3.16 8.78 8.39
N ALA A 143 -3.34 10.07 8.10
CA ALA A 143 -4.01 10.49 6.87
C ALA A 143 -3.11 10.25 5.65
N PHE A 144 -3.67 9.63 4.62
CA PHE A 144 -3.08 9.63 3.29
C PHE A 144 -3.04 11.06 2.76
N ILE A 145 -1.87 11.52 2.33
CA ILE A 145 -1.66 12.88 1.86
C ILE A 145 -1.62 12.90 0.33
N ASP A 146 -0.60 12.28 -0.25
CA ASP A 146 -0.36 12.27 -1.69
C ASP A 146 0.69 11.22 -2.05
N ILE A 147 0.85 10.93 -3.34
CA ILE A 147 1.91 10.08 -3.89
C ILE A 147 3.13 10.95 -4.22
N VAL A 148 4.33 10.46 -3.92
CA VAL A 148 5.59 11.01 -4.43
C VAL A 148 6.22 10.01 -5.39
N GLU A 149 6.48 10.45 -6.62
CA GLU A 149 7.13 9.63 -7.64
C GLU A 149 8.64 9.78 -7.51
N ILE A 150 9.32 8.71 -7.15
CA ILE A 150 10.78 8.63 -7.00
C ILE A 150 11.23 7.39 -7.78
N PRO A 151 11.79 7.57 -8.99
CA PRO A 151 12.17 6.44 -9.84
C PRO A 151 13.32 5.63 -9.23
N PRO A 152 13.50 4.35 -9.61
CA PRO A 152 14.64 3.56 -9.21
C PRO A 152 15.95 4.16 -9.78
N PRO A 153 17.09 3.96 -9.09
CA PRO A 153 18.39 4.34 -9.64
C PRO A 153 18.64 3.58 -10.95
N MET A 154 19.10 4.31 -11.98
CA MET A 154 19.52 3.76 -13.29
C MET A 154 20.72 2.82 -13.18
#